data_AF-A0AAV5CMP3-F1
#
_entry.id   AF-A0AAV5CMP3-F1
#
_cell.length_a   1.000
_cell.length_b   1.000
_cell.length_c   1.000
_cell.angle_alpha   90.00
_cell.angle_beta   90.00
_cell.angle_gamma   90.00
#
_symmetry.space_group_name_H-M   'P 1'
#
loop_
_entity.id
_entity.type
_entity.pdbx_description
1 polymer ?
#
loop_
_entity_poly.entity_id
_entity_poly.type
_entity_poly.pdbx_seq_one_letter_code
_entity_poly.pdbx_strand_id
1 'polypeptide(L)'
;MGIFKKVGELSQLCGACVAVVVFSERGRPFAIGAPSVDVVLRACNPLPGEEGARLLYDEDEVDAAACRGLVEAALRQAQETEARVKAEKVRMNAIGEKVMQAKGDRLFWWDADVEQLGEAELPEFARALQRLRDNVQRRADQLSSADPPLPTPLPLQ
;
A
#
# COMPACT_ATOMS: atom_id res chain seq x y z
N MET A 1 0.60 9.81 14.70
CA MET A 1 1.63 10.04 13.67
C MET A 1 2.88 9.25 14.06
N GLY A 2 3.36 8.35 13.21
CA GLY A 2 4.50 7.47 13.52
C GLY A 2 5.86 8.14 13.26
N ILE A 3 6.90 7.70 13.98
CA ILE A 3 8.26 8.25 13.88
C ILE A 3 8.83 8.13 12.46
N PHE A 4 8.57 7.01 11.78
CA PHE A 4 8.98 6.77 10.39
C PHE A 4 8.40 7.82 9.43
N LYS A 5 7.15 8.23 9.64
CA LYS A 5 6.50 9.24 8.81
C LYS A 5 7.14 10.62 9.00
N LYS A 6 7.41 11.01 10.25
CA LYS A 6 8.07 12.28 10.56
C LYS A 6 9.49 12.35 10.00
N VAL A 7 10.22 11.23 10.01
CA VAL A 7 11.56 11.14 9.43
C VAL A 7 11.52 11.37 7.92
N GLY A 8 10.56 10.74 7.23
CA GLY A 8 10.33 10.98 5.81
C GLY A 8 10.01 12.44 5.50
N GLU A 9 9.09 13.03 6.27
CA GLU A 9 8.71 14.45 6.12
C GLU A 9 9.90 15.40 6.38
N LEU A 10 10.70 15.15 7.42
CA LEU A 10 11.87 15.96 7.75
C LEU A 10 12.93 15.91 6.65
N SER A 11 13.21 14.71 6.13
CA SER A 11 14.15 14.56 5.03
C SER A 11 13.65 15.26 3.76
N GLN A 12 12.36 15.13 3.44
CA GLN A 12 11.76 15.78 2.28
C GLN A 12 11.72 17.31 2.38
N LEU A 13 11.35 17.86 3.54
CA LEU A 13 11.20 19.32 3.71
C LEU A 13 12.53 20.04 3.90
N CYS A 14 13.52 19.39 4.51
CA CYS A 14 14.77 20.03 4.88
C CYS A 14 15.98 19.52 4.08
N GLY A 15 15.80 18.54 3.19
CA GLY A 15 16.92 17.88 2.48
C GLY A 15 17.88 17.15 3.43
N ALA A 16 17.43 16.83 4.64
CA ALA A 16 18.27 16.25 5.68
C ALA A 16 18.57 14.77 5.40
N CYS A 17 19.84 14.40 5.51
CA CYS A 17 20.25 12.99 5.61
C CYS A 17 19.94 12.48 7.02
N VAL A 18 19.00 11.55 7.14
CA VAL A 18 18.54 11.01 8.42
C VAL A 18 18.43 9.49 8.31
N ALA A 19 18.84 8.79 9.36
CA ALA A 19 18.51 7.39 9.57
C ALA A 19 17.95 7.19 10.99
N VAL A 20 16.90 6.39 11.10
CA VAL A 20 16.32 5.97 12.38
C VAL A 20 16.23 4.45 12.39
N VAL A 21 16.83 3.83 13.41
CA VAL A 21 16.80 2.39 13.67
C VAL A 21 16.13 2.16 15.01
N VAL A 22 15.09 1.34 15.03
CA VAL A 22 14.32 0.98 16.23
C VAL A 22 14.35 -0.53 16.40
N PHE A 23 14.67 -0.99 17.60
CA PHE A 23 14.62 -2.41 17.95
C PHE A 23 13.33 -2.70 18.72
N SER A 24 12.60 -3.72 18.29
CA SER A 24 11.47 -4.25 19.09
C SER A 24 11.97 -4.95 20.36
N GLU A 25 11.09 -5.18 21.33
CA GLU A 25 11.39 -5.97 22.54
C GLU A 25 11.92 -7.39 22.23
N ARG A 26 11.62 -7.91 21.04
CA ARG A 26 12.14 -9.19 20.53
C ARG A 26 13.48 -9.06 19.78
N GLY A 27 14.13 -7.91 19.83
CA GLY A 27 15.41 -7.64 19.17
C GLY A 27 15.34 -7.48 17.64
N ARG A 28 14.14 -7.46 17.04
CA ARG A 28 14.00 -7.27 15.58
C ARG A 28 14.17 -5.79 15.21
N PRO A 29 15.13 -5.44 14.33
CA PRO A 29 15.36 -4.06 13.90
C PRO A 29 14.36 -3.62 12.83
N PHE A 30 13.97 -2.35 12.89
CA PHE A 30 13.22 -1.62 11.87
C PHE A 30 13.99 -0.34 11.57
N ALA A 31 14.33 -0.12 10.31
CA ALA A 31 15.14 1.02 9.90
C ALA A 31 14.48 1.80 8.76
N ILE A 32 14.60 3.11 8.80
CA ILE A 32 14.34 4.00 7.68
C ILE A 32 15.51 4.96 7.55
N GLY A 33 15.89 5.27 6.32
CA GLY A 33 16.94 6.22 6.06
C GLY A 33 16.73 6.90 4.71
N ALA A 34 17.14 8.15 4.63
CA ALA A 34 17.15 8.94 3.42
C ALA A 34 18.54 9.56 3.25
N PRO A 35 19.23 9.35 2.10
CA PRO A 35 18.77 8.62 0.92
C PRO A 35 18.69 7.09 1.11
N SER A 36 19.49 6.50 2.00
CA SER A 36 19.32 5.12 2.48
C SER A 36 19.93 4.97 3.88
N VAL A 37 19.55 3.91 4.60
CA VAL A 37 20.11 3.62 5.93
C VAL A 37 21.62 3.38 5.85
N ASP A 38 22.07 2.59 4.88
CA ASP A 38 23.48 2.22 4.72
C ASP A 38 24.38 3.43 4.39
N VAL A 39 23.88 4.36 3.58
CA VAL A 39 24.61 5.59 3.22
C VAL A 39 24.83 6.45 4.46
N VAL A 40 23.78 6.66 5.26
CA VAL A 40 23.87 7.46 6.47
C VAL A 40 24.76 6.78 7.53
N LEU A 41 24.63 5.45 7.71
CA LEU A 41 25.45 4.71 8.67
C LEU A 41 26.94 4.73 8.30
N ARG A 42 27.27 4.60 7.02
CA ARG A 42 28.66 4.69 6.54
C ARG A 42 29.25 6.08 6.80
N ALA A 43 28.45 7.13 6.63
CA ALA A 43 28.87 8.50 6.94
C ALA A 43 29.11 8.71 8.44
N CYS A 44 28.29 8.12 9.31
CA CYS A 44 28.42 8.25 10.76
C CYS A 44 29.54 7.39 11.37
N ASN A 45 29.89 6.26 10.75
CA ASN A 45 30.92 5.36 11.26
C ASN A 45 31.80 4.79 10.13
N PRO A 46 32.75 5.58 9.62
CA PRO A 46 33.67 5.15 8.56
C PRO A 46 34.58 4.01 9.04
N LEU A 47 34.84 3.02 8.17
CA LEU A 47 35.76 1.93 8.47
C LEU A 47 37.23 2.40 8.35
N PRO A 48 38.15 1.93 9.22
CA PRO A 48 39.57 2.24 9.11
C PRO A 48 40.15 1.61 7.84
N GLY A 49 40.71 2.43 6.95
CA GLY A 49 41.21 2.03 5.62
C GLY A 49 40.39 2.56 4.45
N GLU A 50 39.17 3.08 4.70
CA GLU A 50 38.41 3.88 3.74
C GLU A 50 38.60 5.38 4.03
N GLU A 51 39.85 5.85 4.09
CA GLU A 51 40.14 7.29 4.13
C GLU A 51 39.64 8.02 2.86
N GLY A 52 39.37 7.25 1.78
CA GLY A 52 38.69 7.72 0.57
C GLY A 52 37.15 7.71 0.61
N ALA A 53 36.50 7.10 1.62
CA ALA A 53 35.04 7.22 1.76
C ALA A 53 34.60 8.56 2.37
N ARG A 54 35.57 9.37 2.85
CA ARG A 54 35.35 10.81 3.07
C ARG A 54 35.08 11.56 1.76
N LEU A 55 35.38 10.98 0.60
CA LEU A 55 35.22 11.60 -0.73
C LEU A 55 33.98 11.12 -1.51
N LEU A 56 32.99 10.50 -0.87
CA LEU A 56 31.63 10.56 -1.45
C LEU A 56 30.94 11.91 -1.15
N TYR A 57 31.63 12.76 -0.38
CA TYR A 57 31.51 14.21 -0.40
C TYR A 57 32.85 14.79 -0.87
N ASP A 58 33.35 14.37 -2.03
CA ASP A 58 34.08 15.35 -2.83
C ASP A 58 33.04 16.43 -3.13
N GLU A 59 33.36 17.68 -2.81
CA GLU A 59 32.49 18.83 -3.04
C GLU A 59 32.29 19.13 -4.54
N ASP A 60 32.73 18.22 -5.42
CA ASP A 60 32.53 18.24 -6.85
C ASP A 60 31.77 16.96 -7.32
N GLU A 61 30.62 17.19 -7.96
CA GLU A 61 29.90 16.24 -8.83
C GLU A 61 28.92 15.18 -8.28
N VAL A 62 28.39 15.32 -7.07
CA VAL A 62 26.95 14.99 -6.90
C VAL A 62 26.21 16.30 -6.84
N ASP A 63 25.85 16.81 -8.02
CA ASP A 63 25.17 18.09 -8.17
C ASP A 63 24.00 18.16 -7.18
N ALA A 64 24.16 18.95 -6.12
CA ALA A 64 23.15 19.13 -5.11
C ALA A 64 21.85 19.68 -5.76
N ALA A 65 21.95 20.32 -6.93
CA ALA A 65 20.79 20.67 -7.75
C ALA A 65 20.16 19.42 -8.41
N ALA A 66 20.93 18.46 -8.92
CA ALA A 66 20.42 17.17 -9.40
C ALA A 66 19.75 16.34 -8.29
N CYS A 67 20.32 16.28 -7.08
CA CYS A 67 19.66 15.62 -5.94
C CYS A 67 18.37 16.33 -5.53
N ARG A 68 18.37 17.68 -5.45
CA ARG A 68 17.14 18.47 -5.22
C ARG A 68 16.11 18.21 -6.31
N GLY A 69 16.53 18.21 -7.57
CA GLY A 69 15.65 17.94 -8.72
C GLY A 69 15.02 16.55 -8.68
N LEU A 70 15.77 15.52 -8.26
CA LEU A 70 15.24 14.17 -8.10
C LEU A 70 14.20 14.09 -6.97
N VAL A 71 14.47 14.74 -5.83
CA VAL A 71 13.56 14.81 -4.68
C VAL A 71 12.29 15.60 -5.04
N GLU A 72 12.42 16.75 -5.71
CA GLU A 72 11.31 17.56 -6.19
C GLU A 72 10.45 16.80 -7.21
N ALA A 73 11.08 16.08 -8.15
CA ALA A 73 10.38 15.24 -9.11
C ALA A 73 9.61 14.11 -8.41
N ALA A 74 10.23 13.44 -7.43
CA ALA A 74 9.60 12.40 -6.63
C ALA A 74 8.43 12.94 -5.80
N LEU A 75 8.57 14.13 -5.19
CA LEU A 75 7.49 14.81 -4.47
C LEU A 75 6.33 15.16 -5.41
N ARG A 76 6.64 15.71 -6.59
CA ARG A 76 5.64 16.03 -7.60
C ARG A 76 4.87 14.79 -8.03
N GLN A 77 5.58 13.69 -8.31
CA GLN A 77 4.95 12.42 -8.66
C GLN A 77 4.09 11.86 -7.52
N ALA A 78 4.57 11.95 -6.28
CA ALA A 78 3.80 11.54 -5.10
C ALA A 78 2.50 12.36 -4.97
N GLN A 79 2.58 13.68 -5.10
CA GLN A 79 1.41 14.56 -5.07
C GLN A 79 0.43 14.27 -6.22
N GLU A 80 0.92 14.05 -7.43
CA GLU A 80 0.08 13.67 -8.58
C GLU A 80 -0.64 12.34 -8.35
N THR A 81 0.08 11.33 -7.85
CA THR A 81 -0.54 10.03 -7.54
C THR A 81 -1.55 10.14 -6.41
N GLU A 82 -1.27 10.93 -5.37
CA GLU A 82 -2.21 11.21 -4.28
C GLU A 82 -3.47 11.91 -4.81
N ALA A 83 -3.31 12.92 -5.68
CA ALA A 83 -4.43 13.61 -6.31
C ALA A 83 -5.29 12.66 -7.15
N ARG A 84 -4.66 11.79 -7.97
CA ARG A 84 -5.37 10.76 -8.76
C ARG A 84 -6.13 9.78 -7.88
N VAL A 85 -5.51 9.30 -6.80
CA VAL A 85 -6.16 8.38 -5.84
C VAL A 85 -7.33 9.06 -5.14
N LYS A 86 -7.19 10.33 -4.73
CA LYS A 86 -8.28 11.10 -4.12
C LYS A 86 -9.45 11.28 -5.09
N ALA A 87 -9.16 11.65 -6.34
CA ALA A 87 -10.18 11.81 -7.37
C ALA A 87 -10.93 10.49 -7.63
N GLU A 88 -10.18 9.39 -7.76
CA GLU A 88 -10.76 8.06 -7.98
C GLU A 88 -11.60 7.59 -6.78
N LYS A 89 -11.16 7.88 -5.55
CA LYS A 89 -11.94 7.58 -4.35
C LYS A 89 -13.25 8.36 -4.31
N VAL A 90 -13.24 9.64 -4.68
CA VAL A 90 -14.46 10.45 -4.79
C VAL A 90 -15.40 9.86 -5.84
N ARG A 91 -14.86 9.50 -7.02
CA ARG A 91 -15.64 8.84 -8.09
C ARG A 91 -16.30 7.55 -7.61
N MET A 92 -15.54 6.66 -6.98
CA MET A 92 -16.05 5.37 -6.49
C MET A 92 -17.06 5.54 -5.35
N ASN A 93 -16.86 6.52 -4.47
CA ASN A 93 -17.83 6.83 -3.41
C ASN A 93 -19.16 7.32 -4.01
N ALA A 94 -19.12 8.22 -4.99
CA ALA A 94 -20.33 8.70 -5.66
C ALA A 94 -21.09 7.56 -6.37
N ILE A 95 -20.37 6.64 -6.99
CA ILE A 95 -20.96 5.42 -7.58
C ILE A 95 -21.61 4.56 -6.49
N GLY A 96 -20.91 4.33 -5.37
CA GLY A 96 -21.44 3.56 -4.25
C GLY A 96 -22.70 4.18 -3.64
N GLU A 97 -22.75 5.50 -3.51
CA GLU A 97 -23.94 6.23 -3.05
C GLU A 97 -25.12 6.02 -4.00
N LYS A 98 -24.91 6.11 -5.33
CA LYS A 98 -25.97 5.83 -6.30
C LYS A 98 -26.46 4.38 -6.25
N VAL A 99 -25.56 3.41 -6.07
CA VAL A 99 -25.95 2.00 -5.87
C VAL A 99 -26.79 1.84 -4.60
N MET A 100 -26.43 2.54 -3.52
CA MET A 100 -27.22 2.52 -2.28
C MET A 100 -28.56 3.26 -2.40
N GLN A 101 -28.67 4.25 -3.28
CA GLN A 101 -29.95 4.88 -3.61
C GLN A 101 -30.83 3.93 -4.44
N ALA A 102 -30.26 3.30 -5.48
CA ALA A 102 -30.94 2.31 -6.33
C ALA A 102 -31.35 1.04 -5.56
N LYS A 103 -30.66 0.73 -4.46
CA LYS A 103 -31.09 -0.30 -3.50
C LYS A 103 -32.47 0.01 -2.89
N GLY A 104 -32.74 1.28 -2.56
CA GLY A 104 -33.96 1.67 -1.84
C GLY A 104 -34.18 0.85 -0.58
N ASP A 105 -35.39 0.32 -0.42
CA ASP A 105 -35.83 -0.46 0.75
C ASP A 105 -35.41 -1.95 0.71
N ARG A 106 -34.73 -2.39 -0.35
CA ARG A 106 -34.27 -3.78 -0.46
C ARG A 106 -33.26 -4.08 0.65
N LEU A 107 -33.12 -5.32 1.08
CA LEU A 107 -32.22 -5.64 2.21
C LEU A 107 -30.75 -5.51 1.81
N PHE A 108 -30.38 -6.02 0.64
CA PHE A 108 -28.99 -6.16 0.23
C PHE A 108 -28.62 -5.17 -0.86
N TRP A 109 -27.36 -4.71 -0.84
CA TRP A 109 -26.84 -3.77 -1.84
C TRP A 109 -26.78 -4.37 -3.24
N TRP A 110 -26.60 -5.70 -3.36
CA TRP A 110 -26.56 -6.40 -4.65
C TRP A 110 -27.94 -6.54 -5.29
N ASP A 111 -29.01 -6.31 -4.54
CA ASP A 111 -30.36 -6.26 -5.08
C ASP A 111 -30.70 -4.87 -5.62
N ALA A 112 -29.75 -3.96 -5.85
CA ALA A 112 -30.05 -2.62 -6.39
C ALA A 112 -30.80 -2.67 -7.73
N ASP A 113 -31.68 -1.69 -7.97
CA ASP A 113 -32.39 -1.55 -9.23
C ASP A 113 -31.46 -1.10 -10.35
N VAL A 114 -31.17 -1.99 -11.30
CA VAL A 114 -30.22 -1.76 -12.39
C VAL A 114 -30.70 -0.68 -13.36
N GLU A 115 -32.01 -0.48 -13.50
CA GLU A 115 -32.59 0.57 -14.37
C GLU A 115 -32.32 1.97 -13.82
N GLN A 116 -31.97 2.09 -12.53
CA GLN A 116 -31.62 3.36 -11.89
C GLN A 116 -30.11 3.66 -11.94
N LEU A 117 -29.29 2.73 -12.44
CA LEU A 117 -27.84 2.90 -12.56
C LEU A 117 -27.46 3.39 -13.96
N GLY A 118 -26.57 4.38 -14.02
CA GLY A 118 -26.08 4.95 -15.27
C GLY A 118 -24.85 4.24 -15.82
N GLU A 119 -24.36 4.75 -16.95
CA GLU A 119 -23.19 4.23 -17.68
C GLU A 119 -21.92 4.13 -16.82
N ALA A 120 -21.73 5.07 -15.88
CA ALA A 120 -20.57 5.07 -14.99
C ALA A 120 -20.69 4.06 -13.84
N GLU A 121 -21.92 3.79 -13.38
CA GLU A 121 -22.19 2.94 -12.22
C GLU A 121 -22.26 1.46 -12.60
N LEU A 122 -22.88 1.14 -13.74
CA LEU A 122 -23.15 -0.23 -14.18
C LEU A 122 -21.89 -1.11 -14.26
N PRO A 123 -20.76 -0.67 -14.86
CA PRO A 123 -19.55 -1.49 -14.93
C PRO A 123 -18.95 -1.79 -13.56
N GLU A 124 -18.99 -0.83 -12.63
CA GLU A 124 -18.46 -1.03 -11.28
C GLU A 124 -19.38 -1.91 -10.44
N PHE A 125 -20.70 -1.77 -10.61
CA PHE A 125 -21.69 -2.65 -9.98
C PHE A 125 -21.53 -4.10 -10.47
N ALA A 126 -21.36 -4.32 -11.78
CA ALA A 126 -21.10 -5.63 -12.36
C ALA A 126 -19.81 -6.26 -11.79
N ARG A 127 -18.72 -5.49 -11.67
CA ARG A 127 -17.48 -5.95 -11.01
C ARG A 127 -17.69 -6.31 -9.55
N ALA A 128 -18.50 -5.55 -8.82
CA ALA A 128 -18.82 -5.84 -7.42
C ALA A 128 -19.62 -7.15 -7.29
N LEU A 129 -20.61 -7.38 -8.15
CA LEU A 129 -21.37 -8.63 -8.21
C LEU A 129 -20.48 -9.83 -8.57
N GLN A 130 -19.55 -9.68 -9.52
CA GLN A 130 -18.57 -10.72 -9.85
C GLN A 130 -17.70 -11.09 -8.65
N ARG A 131 -17.16 -10.10 -7.93
CA ARG A 131 -16.39 -10.33 -6.71
C ARG A 131 -17.22 -11.04 -5.64
N LEU A 132 -18.50 -10.67 -5.49
CA LEU A 132 -19.40 -11.33 -4.55
C LEU A 132 -19.60 -12.79 -4.92
N ARG A 133 -19.91 -13.10 -6.18
CA ARG A 133 -20.03 -14.47 -6.68
C ARG A 133 -18.76 -15.28 -6.41
N ASP A 134 -17.59 -14.74 -6.73
CA ASP A 134 -16.32 -15.45 -6.58
C ASP A 134 -16.02 -15.73 -5.09
N ASN A 135 -16.39 -14.81 -4.19
CA ASN A 135 -16.27 -15.02 -2.75
C ASN A 135 -17.24 -16.07 -2.22
N VAL A 136 -18.49 -16.07 -2.69
CA VAL A 136 -19.49 -17.07 -2.32
C VAL A 136 -19.07 -18.46 -2.81
N GLN A 137 -18.61 -18.57 -4.05
CA GLN A 137 -18.11 -19.83 -4.62
C GLN A 137 -16.95 -20.38 -3.79
N ARG A 138 -15.94 -19.54 -3.50
CA ARG A 138 -14.80 -19.94 -2.67
C ARG A 138 -15.24 -20.45 -1.30
N ARG A 139 -16.27 -19.83 -0.71
CA ARG A 139 -16.83 -20.28 0.57
C ARG A 139 -17.57 -21.61 0.45
N ALA A 140 -18.33 -21.81 -0.62
CA ALA A 140 -19.00 -23.08 -0.88
C ALA A 140 -17.98 -24.22 -1.05
N ASP A 141 -16.92 -24.01 -1.83
CA ASP A 141 -15.86 -25.00 -2.05
C ASP A 141 -15.15 -25.40 -0.75
N GLN A 142 -14.93 -24.45 0.16
CA GLN A 142 -14.37 -24.72 1.50
C GLN A 142 -15.27 -25.60 2.36
N LEU A 143 -16.59 -25.45 2.24
CA LEU A 143 -17.54 -26.24 3.02
C LEU A 143 -17.67 -27.65 2.43
N SER A 144 -17.71 -27.78 1.11
CA SER A 144 -17.79 -29.09 0.41
C SER A 144 -16.52 -29.94 0.59
N SER A 145 -15.37 -29.32 0.82
CA SER A 145 -14.11 -30.02 1.12
C SER A 145 -13.94 -30.38 2.60
N ALA A 146 -14.83 -29.92 3.47
CA ALA A 146 -14.81 -30.20 4.91
C ALA A 146 -15.70 -31.39 5.33
N ASP A 147 -16.42 -32.02 4.39
CA ASP A 147 -17.18 -33.24 4.69
C ASP A 147 -16.22 -34.39 5.05
N PRO A 148 -16.41 -35.05 6.22
CA PRO A 148 -15.53 -36.14 6.64
C PRO A 148 -15.70 -37.35 5.71
N PRO A 149 -14.62 -38.12 5.44
CA PRO A 149 -14.71 -39.33 4.64
C PRO A 149 -15.70 -40.32 5.27
N LEU A 150 -16.55 -40.91 4.43
CA LEU A 150 -17.50 -41.95 4.83
C LEU A 150 -16.79 -43.05 5.65
N PRO A 151 -17.40 -43.54 6.74
CA PRO A 151 -16.80 -44.58 7.57
C PRO A 151 -16.53 -45.83 6.72
N THR A 152 -15.28 -46.29 6.73
CA THR A 152 -14.88 -47.52 6.05
C THR A 152 -15.60 -48.71 6.66
N PRO A 153 -16.13 -49.65 5.86
CA PRO A 153 -16.85 -50.80 6.39
C PRO A 153 -15.90 -51.67 7.24
N LEU A 154 -16.36 -52.05 8.43
CA LEU A 154 -15.63 -52.97 9.30
C LEU A 154 -15.49 -54.34 8.62
N PRO A 155 -14.31 -54.99 8.72
CA PRO A 155 -14.12 -56.32 8.14
C PRO A 155 -14.99 -57.34 8.88
N LEU A 156 -15.72 -58.14 8.11
CA LEU A 156 -16.49 -59.28 8.60
C LEU A 156 -15.54 -60.31 9.21
N GLN A 157 -15.69 -60.58 10.51
CA GLN A 157 -15.14 -61.76 11.17
C GLN A 157 -16.16 -62.90 11.15
#